data_AF-A0A6I4TAE6-F1
#
_entry.id   AF-A0A6I4TAE6-F1
#
_cell.length_a   1.000
_cell.length_b   1.000
_cell.length_c   1.000
_cell.angle_alpha   90.00
_cell.angle_beta   90.00
_cell.angle_gamma   90.00
#
_symmetry.space_group_name_H-M   'P 1'
#
loop_
_entity.id
_entity.type
_entity.pdbx_description
1 polymer ?
#
loop_
_entity_poly.entity_id
_entity_poly.type
_entity_poly.pdbx_seq_one_letter_code
_entity_poly.pdbx_strand_id
1 'polypeptide(L)'
;MSDDTQQGESQRLKSFRNFMTFKLHMLGGHSERFSERYYRDLFGLSLTECRIIGITGSLDLVTFKNVCAMAHLEKSYASRIMNRLVESDLIKKQENPQDQRSVLVSLTEKGRALHSELHAASAALNVSMMSVLSPEQKETFVTCLTLLHDHLNEMEADGDGAEAVWRKHKEKPAARSRSGRSEEVAIDLQTARQLHDMLGKIIRER
;
A
#
# COMPACT_ATOMS: atom_id res chain seq x y z
N MET A 1 43.18 -32.74 17.32
CA MET A 1 41.95 -33.41 17.77
C MET A 1 41.24 -32.42 18.66
N SER A 2 40.13 -31.78 18.34
CA SER A 2 39.12 -31.92 17.27
C SER A 2 38.49 -30.51 17.17
N ASP A 3 38.36 -29.94 15.98
CA ASP A 3 37.11 -29.82 15.21
C ASP A 3 36.10 -28.82 15.80
N ASP A 4 35.36 -28.14 14.93
CA ASP A 4 34.29 -27.16 15.20
C ASP A 4 34.67 -25.72 15.58
N THR A 5 35.20 -24.94 14.62
CA THR A 5 34.69 -23.57 14.42
C THR A 5 34.87 -23.06 12.97
N GLN A 6 34.68 -23.93 11.98
CA GLN A 6 34.39 -23.49 10.61
C GLN A 6 32.90 -23.65 10.35
N GLN A 7 32.11 -22.62 10.63
CA GLN A 7 30.79 -22.34 10.04
C GLN A 7 30.15 -21.20 10.84
N GLY A 8 30.01 -19.99 10.28
CA GLY A 8 29.32 -18.96 11.05
C GLY A 8 29.12 -17.56 10.49
N GLU A 9 29.87 -17.09 9.48
CA GLU A 9 29.49 -15.83 8.82
C GLU A 9 28.57 -16.12 7.64
N SER A 10 27.38 -16.62 8.00
CA SER A 10 26.24 -16.71 7.10
C SER A 10 25.99 -15.30 6.55
N GLN A 11 26.24 -15.13 5.25
CA GLN A 11 26.08 -13.89 4.53
C GLN A 11 24.68 -13.31 4.80
N ARG A 12 24.63 -12.27 5.65
CA ARG A 12 23.35 -11.72 6.14
C ARG A 12 22.52 -11.26 4.95
N LEU A 13 21.38 -11.93 4.74
CA LEU A 13 20.48 -11.63 3.62
C LEU A 13 20.02 -10.16 3.67
N LYS A 14 19.90 -9.53 2.49
CA LYS A 14 19.40 -8.15 2.36
C LYS A 14 17.97 -8.07 2.89
N SER A 15 17.64 -7.00 3.62
CA SER A 15 16.32 -6.86 4.25
C SER A 15 15.25 -6.39 3.26
N PHE A 16 14.15 -7.13 3.19
CA PHE A 16 12.96 -6.76 2.41
C PHE A 16 12.27 -5.47 2.90
N ARG A 17 12.55 -5.06 4.14
CA ARG A 17 11.94 -3.87 4.77
C ARG A 17 12.32 -2.55 4.07
N ASN A 18 13.34 -2.59 3.23
CA ASN A 18 13.81 -1.43 2.47
C ASN A 18 13.03 -1.24 1.16
N PHE A 19 12.31 -2.26 0.68
CA PHE A 19 11.51 -2.12 -0.54
C PHE A 19 10.29 -1.24 -0.29
N MET A 20 9.98 -0.40 -1.29
CA MET A 20 8.81 0.47 -1.24
C MET A 20 7.51 -0.34 -1.13
N THR A 21 7.42 -1.47 -1.84
CA THR A 21 6.26 -2.38 -1.77
C THR A 21 6.03 -2.89 -0.35
N PHE A 22 7.09 -3.25 0.39
CA PHE A 22 6.95 -3.65 1.79
C PHE A 22 6.43 -2.50 2.66
N LYS A 23 7.01 -1.31 2.52
CA LYS A 23 6.60 -0.12 3.29
C LYS A 23 5.14 0.26 3.01
N LEU A 24 4.72 0.21 1.75
CA LEU A 24 3.36 0.50 1.31
C LEU A 24 2.35 -0.49 1.90
N HIS A 25 2.59 -1.80 1.81
CA HIS A 25 1.70 -2.81 2.39
C HIS A 25 1.60 -2.68 3.91
N MET A 26 2.71 -2.42 4.59
CA MET A 26 2.71 -2.24 6.04
C MET A 26 1.92 -0.99 6.47
N LEU A 27 2.10 0.13 5.75
CA LEU A 27 1.34 1.36 6.00
C LEU A 27 -0.15 1.16 5.72
N GLY A 28 -0.48 0.56 4.58
CA GLY A 28 -1.86 0.24 4.19
C GLY A 28 -2.56 -0.62 5.24
N GLY A 29 -1.97 -1.75 5.62
CA GLY A 29 -2.57 -2.63 6.63
C GLY A 29 -2.66 -1.99 8.02
N HIS A 30 -1.72 -1.12 8.41
CA HIS A 30 -1.84 -0.36 9.66
C HIS A 30 -2.97 0.67 9.60
N SER A 31 -3.06 1.41 8.50
CA SER A 31 -4.12 2.39 8.25
C SER A 31 -5.50 1.74 8.24
N GLU A 32 -5.65 0.59 7.60
CA GLU A 32 -6.89 -0.18 7.58
C GLU A 32 -7.33 -0.61 8.98
N ARG A 33 -6.44 -1.23 9.77
CA ARG A 33 -6.79 -1.66 11.13
C ARG A 33 -7.15 -0.48 12.05
N PHE A 34 -6.45 0.64 11.88
CA PHE A 34 -6.76 1.85 12.63
C PHE A 34 -8.16 2.37 12.26
N SER A 35 -8.43 2.51 10.96
CA SER A 35 -9.70 3.02 10.44
C SER A 35 -10.87 2.10 10.78
N GLU A 36 -10.67 0.78 10.69
CA GLU A 36 -11.65 -0.23 11.08
C GLU A 36 -12.09 -0.06 12.53
N ARG A 37 -11.15 0.14 13.46
CA ARG A 37 -11.48 0.41 14.87
C ARG A 37 -12.21 1.74 15.02
N TYR A 38 -11.71 2.79 14.36
CA TYR A 38 -12.30 4.12 14.42
C TYR A 38 -13.78 4.12 13.99
N TYR A 39 -14.12 3.50 12.86
CA TYR A 39 -15.51 3.44 12.39
C TYR A 39 -16.39 2.49 13.21
N ARG A 40 -15.81 1.41 13.75
CA ARG A 40 -16.53 0.53 14.68
C ARG A 40 -16.92 1.26 15.95
N ASP A 41 -16.01 2.03 16.53
CA ASP A 41 -16.23 2.74 17.79
C ASP A 41 -17.25 3.87 17.62
N LEU A 42 -17.23 4.58 16.49
CA LEU A 42 -18.13 5.72 16.23
C LEU A 42 -19.52 5.29 15.73
N PHE A 43 -19.59 4.30 14.84
CA PHE A 43 -20.82 4.00 14.08
C PHE A 43 -21.27 2.53 14.21
N GLY A 44 -20.47 1.68 14.84
CA GLY A 44 -20.73 0.23 14.87
C GLY A 44 -20.52 -0.45 13.50
N LEU A 45 -19.90 0.24 12.54
CA LEU A 45 -19.73 -0.24 11.17
C LEU A 45 -18.28 -0.61 10.87
N SER A 46 -18.08 -1.57 9.97
CA SER A 46 -16.76 -1.84 9.39
C SER A 46 -16.32 -0.74 8.43
N LEU A 47 -15.00 -0.62 8.21
CA LEU A 47 -14.42 0.27 7.20
C LEU A 47 -15.04 0.02 5.83
N THR A 48 -15.28 -1.24 5.48
CA THR A 48 -15.86 -1.61 4.19
C THR A 48 -17.31 -1.17 4.05
N GLU A 49 -18.13 -1.29 5.10
CA GLU A 49 -19.50 -0.76 5.12
C GLU A 49 -19.49 0.76 4.94
N CYS A 50 -18.63 1.47 5.67
CA CYS A 50 -18.47 2.91 5.55
C CYS A 50 -18.03 3.33 4.13
N ARG A 51 -17.08 2.61 3.51
CA ARG A 51 -16.64 2.87 2.14
C ARG A 51 -17.77 2.68 1.12
N ILE A 52 -18.55 1.62 1.25
CA ILE A 52 -19.69 1.37 0.36
C ILE A 52 -20.72 2.50 0.47
N ILE A 53 -21.05 2.94 1.71
CA ILE A 53 -21.96 4.07 1.94
C ILE A 53 -21.38 5.36 1.36
N GLY A 54 -20.10 5.66 1.62
CA GLY A 54 -19.39 6.84 1.11
C GLY A 54 -19.40 6.93 -0.42
N ILE A 55 -19.02 5.83 -1.09
CA ILE A 55 -19.01 5.75 -2.56
C ILE A 55 -20.43 5.87 -3.12
N THR A 56 -21.41 5.19 -2.51
CA THR A 56 -22.81 5.24 -2.97
C THR A 56 -23.44 6.61 -2.73
N GLY A 57 -23.07 7.33 -1.67
CA GLY A 57 -23.61 8.66 -1.40
C GLY A 57 -22.99 9.77 -2.25
N SER A 58 -21.78 9.55 -2.76
CA SER A 58 -21.12 10.48 -3.70
C SER A 58 -21.68 10.38 -5.12
N LEU A 59 -22.50 9.37 -5.40
CA LEU A 59 -23.07 9.07 -6.72
C LEU A 59 -24.58 8.83 -6.58
N ASP A 60 -25.42 9.73 -7.09
CA ASP A 60 -26.88 9.67 -6.89
C ASP A 60 -27.52 8.30 -7.23
N LEU A 61 -27.05 7.67 -8.32
CA LEU A 61 -27.47 6.34 -8.74
C LEU A 61 -26.29 5.62 -9.44
N VAL A 62 -25.85 4.50 -8.88
CA VAL A 62 -24.65 3.77 -9.36
C VAL A 62 -24.92 2.28 -9.42
N THR A 63 -24.26 1.56 -10.34
CA THR A 63 -24.37 0.11 -10.37
C THR A 63 -23.60 -0.53 -9.22
N PHE A 64 -24.14 -1.62 -8.67
CA PHE A 64 -23.44 -2.42 -7.66
C PHE A 64 -22.04 -2.86 -8.12
N LYS A 65 -21.89 -3.19 -9.40
CA LYS A 65 -20.61 -3.54 -10.02
C LYS A 65 -19.59 -2.41 -9.87
N ASN A 66 -19.98 -1.18 -10.17
CA ASN A 66 -19.09 -0.02 -10.10
C ASN A 66 -18.72 0.29 -8.64
N VAL A 67 -19.66 0.17 -7.70
CA VAL A 67 -19.35 0.31 -6.26
C VAL A 67 -18.30 -0.72 -5.82
N CYS A 68 -18.43 -1.98 -6.24
CA CYS A 68 -17.43 -3.01 -5.91
C CYS A 68 -16.05 -2.67 -6.49
N ALA A 69 -16.01 -2.21 -7.74
CA ALA A 69 -14.76 -1.83 -8.40
C ALA A 69 -14.07 -0.66 -7.67
N MET A 70 -14.80 0.42 -7.37
CA MET A 70 -14.27 1.58 -6.65
C MET A 70 -13.86 1.25 -5.20
N ALA A 71 -14.54 0.31 -4.57
CA ALA A 71 -14.19 -0.15 -3.23
C ALA A 71 -13.05 -1.18 -3.21
N HIS A 72 -12.56 -1.62 -4.38
CA HIS A 72 -11.61 -2.72 -4.56
C HIS A 72 -12.04 -4.00 -3.79
N LEU A 73 -13.32 -4.36 -3.93
CA LEU A 73 -13.89 -5.52 -3.23
C LEU A 73 -14.23 -6.66 -4.18
N GLU A 74 -13.88 -7.86 -3.74
CA GLU A 74 -14.36 -9.11 -4.33
C GLU A 74 -15.89 -9.18 -4.31
N LYS A 75 -16.48 -9.58 -5.44
CA LYS A 75 -17.94 -9.52 -5.66
C LYS A 75 -18.74 -10.29 -4.61
N SER A 76 -18.26 -11.47 -4.21
CA SER A 76 -18.95 -12.34 -3.23
C SER A 76 -18.96 -11.71 -1.83
N TYR A 77 -17.87 -11.04 -1.44
CA TYR A 77 -17.76 -10.33 -0.17
C TYR A 77 -18.59 -9.05 -0.17
N ALA A 78 -18.47 -8.24 -1.23
CA ALA A 78 -19.25 -7.01 -1.40
C ALA A 78 -20.76 -7.27 -1.39
N SER A 79 -21.22 -8.38 -1.98
CA SER A 79 -22.64 -8.74 -2.02
C SER A 79 -23.21 -8.97 -0.62
N ARG A 80 -22.47 -9.68 0.24
CA ARG A 80 -22.88 -9.92 1.64
C ARG A 80 -22.97 -8.65 2.45
N ILE A 81 -22.04 -7.71 2.24
CA ILE A 81 -22.07 -6.42 2.93
C ILE A 81 -23.24 -5.58 2.43
N MET A 82 -23.42 -5.53 1.10
CA MET A 82 -24.50 -4.78 0.49
C MET A 82 -25.88 -5.28 0.98
N ASN A 83 -26.06 -6.59 1.14
CA ASN A 83 -27.30 -7.14 1.70
C ASN A 83 -27.53 -6.68 3.15
N ARG A 84 -26.49 -6.70 4.00
CA ARG A 84 -26.60 -6.18 5.38
C ARG A 84 -26.95 -4.69 5.42
N LEU A 85 -26.40 -3.90 4.52
CA LEU A 85 -26.71 -2.47 4.41
C LEU A 85 -28.14 -2.21 3.92
N VAL A 86 -28.68 -3.09 3.06
CA VAL A 86 -30.09 -3.05 2.66
C VAL A 86 -31.01 -3.45 3.81
N GLU A 87 -30.69 -4.55 4.52
CA GLU A 87 -31.43 -5.01 5.70
C GLU A 87 -31.45 -3.95 6.82
N SER A 88 -30.38 -3.17 6.93
CA SER A 88 -30.26 -2.07 7.89
C SER A 88 -30.92 -0.76 7.45
N ASP A 89 -31.60 -0.75 6.29
CA ASP A 89 -32.25 0.41 5.67
C ASP A 89 -31.28 1.58 5.38
N LEU A 90 -30.03 1.29 5.02
CA LEU A 90 -29.04 2.31 4.65
C LEU A 90 -28.89 2.44 3.13
N ILE A 91 -29.11 1.35 2.40
CA ILE A 91 -29.03 1.29 0.94
C ILE A 91 -30.30 0.67 0.39
N LYS A 92 -30.75 1.13 -0.77
CA LYS A 92 -31.81 0.48 -1.55
C LYS A 92 -31.26 -0.01 -2.88
N LYS A 93 -31.78 -1.16 -3.32
CA LYS A 93 -31.50 -1.77 -4.64
C LYS A 93 -32.68 -1.53 -5.57
N GLN A 94 -32.37 -1.30 -6.84
CA GLN A 94 -33.35 -1.15 -7.91
C GLN A 94 -32.86 -1.93 -9.14
N GLU A 95 -33.80 -2.52 -9.87
CA GLU A 95 -33.49 -3.10 -11.18
C GLU A 95 -32.96 -2.01 -12.12
N ASN A 96 -31.96 -2.34 -12.93
CA ASN A 96 -31.49 -1.39 -13.94
C ASN A 96 -32.37 -1.52 -15.19
N PRO A 97 -33.15 -0.48 -15.56
CA PRO A 97 -34.00 -0.52 -16.74
C PRO A 97 -33.22 -0.62 -18.05
N GLN A 98 -31.93 -0.23 -18.05
CA GLN A 98 -31.06 -0.27 -19.23
C GLN A 98 -30.32 -1.60 -19.39
N ASP A 99 -30.16 -2.37 -18.31
CA ASP A 99 -29.48 -3.67 -18.31
C ASP A 99 -29.99 -4.54 -17.15
N GLN A 100 -30.92 -5.44 -17.46
CA GLN A 100 -31.55 -6.36 -16.49
C GLN A 100 -30.54 -7.28 -15.77
N ARG A 101 -29.30 -7.41 -16.26
CA ARG A 101 -28.24 -8.19 -15.61
C ARG A 101 -27.51 -7.39 -14.52
N SER A 102 -27.80 -6.10 -14.39
CA SER A 102 -27.17 -5.19 -13.44
C SER A 102 -28.18 -4.63 -12.43
N VAL A 103 -27.67 -4.27 -11.25
CA VAL A 103 -28.46 -3.74 -10.15
C VAL A 103 -27.96 -2.34 -9.83
N LEU A 104 -28.89 -1.38 -9.76
CA LEU A 104 -28.62 -0.03 -9.30
C LEU A 104 -28.76 0.03 -7.78
N VAL A 105 -27.90 0.84 -7.16
CA VAL A 105 -27.92 1.11 -5.73
C VAL A 105 -27.91 2.60 -5.48
N SER A 106 -28.59 3.01 -4.41
CA SER A 106 -28.62 4.38 -3.92
C SER A 106 -28.85 4.38 -2.40
N LEU A 107 -28.51 5.49 -1.75
CA LEU A 107 -28.77 5.64 -0.31
C LEU A 107 -30.28 5.84 -0.04
N THR A 108 -30.75 5.29 1.08
CA THR A 108 -32.03 5.68 1.68
C THR A 108 -31.90 7.06 2.34
N GLU A 109 -32.98 7.59 2.91
CA GLU A 109 -32.89 8.82 3.71
C GLU A 109 -32.00 8.63 4.94
N LYS A 110 -32.17 7.52 5.64
CA LYS A 110 -31.32 7.12 6.77
C LYS A 110 -29.85 6.96 6.32
N GLY A 111 -29.62 6.37 5.15
CA GLY A 111 -28.28 6.25 4.57
C GLY A 111 -27.63 7.59 4.25
N ARG A 112 -28.40 8.56 3.73
CA ARG A 112 -27.91 9.93 3.45
C ARG A 112 -27.51 10.67 4.73
N ALA A 113 -28.32 10.58 5.78
CA ALA A 113 -27.97 11.19 7.07
C ALA A 113 -26.65 10.61 7.60
N LEU A 114 -26.52 9.27 7.60
CA LEU A 114 -25.29 8.61 8.02
C LEU A 114 -24.09 8.96 7.12
N HIS A 115 -24.29 9.08 5.81
CA HIS A 115 -23.24 9.47 4.88
C HIS A 115 -22.60 10.82 5.26
N SER A 116 -23.41 11.81 5.64
CA SER A 116 -22.89 13.11 6.07
C SER A 116 -22.05 13.01 7.34
N GLU A 117 -22.46 12.19 8.31
CA GLU A 117 -21.68 11.93 9.52
C GLU A 117 -20.37 11.18 9.22
N LEU A 118 -20.44 10.17 8.36
CA LEU A 118 -19.26 9.42 7.90
C LEU A 118 -18.27 10.33 7.17
N HIS A 119 -18.75 11.26 6.34
CA HIS A 119 -17.90 12.21 5.62
C HIS A 119 -17.15 13.12 6.60
N ALA A 120 -17.84 13.68 7.59
CA ALA A 120 -17.21 14.51 8.62
C ALA A 120 -16.17 13.73 9.45
N ALA A 121 -16.50 12.51 9.87
CA ALA A 121 -15.59 11.64 10.60
C ALA A 121 -14.37 11.24 9.76
N SER A 122 -14.56 10.98 8.46
CA SER A 122 -13.48 10.68 7.51
C SER A 122 -12.55 11.88 7.32
N ALA A 123 -13.10 13.08 7.19
CA ALA A 123 -12.32 14.31 7.07
C ALA A 123 -11.47 14.56 8.31
N ALA A 124 -12.04 14.39 9.51
CA ALA A 124 -11.31 14.52 10.77
C ALA A 124 -10.17 13.49 10.90
N LEU A 125 -10.45 12.23 10.55
CA LEU A 125 -9.44 11.18 10.53
C LEU A 125 -8.30 11.50 9.56
N ASN A 126 -8.61 11.98 8.35
CA ASN A 126 -7.61 12.37 7.35
C ASN A 126 -6.73 13.52 7.84
N VAL A 127 -7.32 14.56 8.45
CA VAL A 127 -6.57 15.68 9.05
C VAL A 127 -5.61 15.16 10.12
N SER A 128 -6.08 14.30 11.02
CA SER A 128 -5.24 13.74 12.09
C SER A 128 -4.12 12.86 11.54
N MET A 129 -4.44 11.97 10.59
CA MET A 129 -3.47 11.03 10.00
C MET A 129 -2.36 11.76 9.23
N MET A 130 -2.71 12.83 8.53
CA MET A 130 -1.74 13.62 7.75
C MET A 130 -1.06 14.73 8.57
N SER A 131 -1.41 14.91 9.85
CA SER A 131 -0.90 16.02 10.69
C SER A 131 0.62 16.05 10.85
N VAL A 132 1.29 14.91 10.68
CA VAL A 132 2.75 14.77 10.77
C VAL A 132 3.51 15.29 9.54
N LEU A 133 2.80 15.63 8.47
CA LEU A 133 3.37 16.12 7.21
C LEU A 133 3.19 17.64 7.08
N SER A 134 4.20 18.32 6.56
CA SER A 134 4.08 19.70 6.09
C SER A 134 3.09 19.81 4.91
N PRO A 135 2.56 21.01 4.60
CA PRO A 135 1.66 21.20 3.46
C PRO A 135 2.23 20.67 2.13
N GLU A 136 3.50 20.98 1.81
CA GLU A 136 4.16 20.51 0.58
C GLU A 136 4.33 18.99 0.56
N GLN A 137 4.64 18.38 1.71
CA GLN A 137 4.73 16.92 1.82
C GLN A 137 3.37 16.24 1.61
N LYS A 138 2.28 16.85 2.11
CA LYS A 138 0.92 16.31 1.90
C LYS A 138 0.56 16.30 0.43
N GLU A 139 0.76 17.42 -0.25
CA GLU A 139 0.50 17.56 -1.68
C GLU A 139 1.33 16.55 -2.49
N THR A 140 2.64 16.54 -2.27
CA THR A 140 3.56 15.61 -2.95
C THR A 140 3.16 14.15 -2.70
N PHE A 141 2.80 13.81 -1.46
CA PHE A 141 2.40 12.45 -1.11
C PHE A 141 1.12 12.02 -1.85
N VAL A 142 0.10 12.88 -1.90
CA VAL A 142 -1.14 12.60 -2.64
C VAL A 142 -0.85 12.43 -4.13
N THR A 143 -0.06 13.33 -4.73
CA THR A 143 0.34 13.22 -6.14
C THR A 143 1.06 11.90 -6.42
N CYS A 144 2.01 11.50 -5.58
CA CYS A 144 2.71 10.23 -5.72
C CYS A 144 1.76 9.02 -5.59
N LEU A 145 0.80 9.06 -4.67
CA LEU A 145 -0.19 7.98 -4.52
C LEU A 145 -1.05 7.83 -5.78
N THR A 146 -1.53 8.94 -6.36
CA THR A 146 -2.31 8.90 -7.60
C THR A 146 -1.49 8.34 -8.75
N LEU A 147 -0.28 8.85 -8.98
CA LEU A 147 0.59 8.36 -10.06
C LEU A 147 0.91 6.87 -9.93
N LEU A 148 1.19 6.40 -8.71
CA LEU A 148 1.47 4.98 -8.47
C LEU A 148 0.22 4.12 -8.65
N HIS A 149 -0.94 4.59 -8.21
CA HIS A 149 -2.21 3.87 -8.39
C HIS A 149 -2.55 3.70 -9.87
N ASP A 150 -2.50 4.78 -10.64
CA ASP A 150 -2.81 4.76 -12.07
C ASP A 150 -1.84 3.84 -12.83
N HIS A 151 -0.55 3.94 -12.54
CA HIS A 151 0.45 3.07 -13.16
C HIS A 151 0.27 1.58 -12.80
N LEU A 152 -0.15 1.27 -11.56
CA LEU A 152 -0.44 -0.11 -11.17
C LEU A 152 -1.66 -0.66 -11.92
N ASN A 153 -2.71 0.14 -12.11
CA ASN A 153 -3.88 -0.25 -12.90
C ASN A 153 -3.50 -0.53 -14.37
N GLU A 154 -2.63 0.30 -14.96
CA GLU A 154 -2.08 0.07 -16.30
C GLU A 154 -1.28 -1.25 -16.36
N MET A 155 -0.40 -1.48 -15.39
CA MET A 155 0.40 -2.71 -15.31
C MET A 155 -0.44 -3.98 -15.18
N GLU A 156 -1.56 -3.93 -14.45
CA GLU A 156 -2.51 -5.04 -14.32
C GLU A 156 -3.28 -5.30 -15.63
N ALA A 157 -3.68 -4.24 -16.32
CA ALA A 157 -4.36 -4.35 -17.62
C ALA A 157 -3.44 -4.96 -18.71
N ASP A 158 -2.16 -4.62 -18.66
CA ASP A 158 -1.15 -5.13 -19.60
C ASP A 158 -0.72 -6.59 -19.31
N GLY A 159 -1.13 -7.17 -18.18
CA GLY A 159 -0.97 -8.59 -17.83
C GLY A 159 0.47 -9.07 -17.56
N ASP A 160 1.49 -8.29 -17.92
CA ASP A 160 2.90 -8.71 -17.98
C ASP A 160 3.87 -7.74 -17.27
N GLY A 161 3.37 -6.63 -16.70
CA GLY A 161 4.20 -5.48 -16.29
C GLY A 161 5.32 -5.80 -15.30
N ALA A 162 5.01 -6.51 -14.20
CA ALA A 162 6.00 -6.82 -13.16
C ALA A 162 6.94 -7.98 -13.55
N GLU A 163 6.41 -9.00 -14.24
CA GLU A 163 7.17 -10.17 -14.68
C GLU A 163 8.13 -9.83 -15.83
N ALA A 164 7.70 -8.99 -16.77
CA ALA A 164 8.55 -8.46 -17.84
C ALA A 164 9.67 -7.55 -17.29
N VAL A 165 9.39 -6.72 -16.27
CA VAL A 165 10.42 -5.91 -15.60
C VAL A 165 11.44 -6.80 -14.89
N TRP A 166 11.00 -7.85 -14.18
CA TRP A 166 11.90 -8.82 -13.55
C TRP A 166 12.72 -9.60 -14.58
N ARG A 167 12.13 -10.06 -15.68
CA ARG A 167 12.85 -10.73 -16.78
C ARG A 167 13.92 -9.81 -17.38
N LYS A 168 13.58 -8.56 -17.71
CA LYS A 168 14.55 -7.56 -18.22
C LYS A 168 15.71 -7.30 -17.25
N HIS A 169 15.46 -7.29 -15.94
CA HIS A 169 16.51 -7.09 -14.93
C HIS A 169 17.35 -8.35 -14.66
N LYS A 170 16.78 -9.54 -14.87
CA LYS A 170 17.48 -10.82 -14.76
C LYS A 170 18.32 -11.14 -16.01
N GLU A 171 17.89 -10.65 -17.17
CA GLU A 171 18.52 -10.89 -18.47
C GLU A 171 19.69 -9.95 -18.80
N LYS A 172 20.05 -8.97 -17.96
CA LYS A 172 21.37 -8.32 -18.07
C LYS A 172 22.44 -9.37 -17.73
N PRO A 173 23.16 -9.95 -18.70
CA PRO A 173 24.23 -10.87 -18.39
C PRO A 173 25.38 -10.03 -17.82
N ALA A 174 26.10 -10.59 -16.85
CA ALA A 174 27.40 -10.08 -16.45
C ALA A 174 28.20 -9.76 -17.74
N ALA A 175 28.60 -8.50 -17.89
CA ALA A 175 29.46 -8.08 -18.98
C ALA A 175 30.64 -9.05 -19.05
N ARG A 176 30.82 -9.64 -20.23
CA ARG A 176 31.86 -10.61 -20.58
C ARG A 176 33.16 -10.34 -19.80
N SER A 177 33.49 -11.23 -18.86
CA SER A 177 34.86 -11.42 -18.41
C SER A 177 35.69 -11.94 -19.59
N ARG A 178 36.22 -11.03 -20.41
CA ARG A 178 37.37 -11.31 -21.26
C ARG A 178 38.62 -11.10 -20.41
N SER A 179 39.39 -12.19 -20.29
CA SER A 179 40.84 -12.22 -20.17
C SER A 179 41.45 -11.56 -18.93
N GLY A 180 42.24 -12.35 -18.21
CA GLY A 180 42.87 -11.95 -16.96
C GLY A 180 43.72 -10.69 -17.04
N ARG A 181 43.64 -9.91 -15.97
CA ARG A 181 44.75 -9.18 -15.38
C ARG A 181 44.40 -8.91 -13.92
N SER A 182 45.28 -9.33 -13.02
CA SER A 182 45.19 -9.09 -11.59
C SER A 182 45.07 -7.59 -11.31
N GLU A 183 44.01 -7.16 -10.65
CA GLU A 183 43.95 -5.85 -10.00
C GLU A 183 44.27 -6.05 -8.51
N GLU A 184 45.54 -5.80 -8.17
CA GLU A 184 45.96 -5.48 -6.81
C GLU A 184 45.08 -4.34 -6.27
N VAL A 185 44.49 -4.57 -5.10
CA VAL A 185 43.83 -3.49 -4.35
C VAL A 185 44.93 -2.59 -3.79
N ALA A 186 45.33 -1.57 -4.55
CA ALA A 186 46.19 -0.50 -4.06
C ALA A 186 45.40 0.37 -3.08
N ILE A 187 45.46 0.04 -1.80
CA ILE A 187 45.00 0.94 -0.74
C ILE A 187 46.05 2.05 -0.65
N ASP A 188 45.64 3.27 -0.99
CA ASP A 188 46.47 4.45 -0.85
C ASP A 188 46.93 4.63 0.62
N LEU A 189 48.22 4.92 0.81
CA LEU A 189 48.88 5.02 2.12
C LEU A 189 48.23 6.09 3.01
N GLN A 190 47.62 7.12 2.43
CA GLN A 190 46.88 8.14 3.18
C GLN A 190 45.60 7.56 3.77
N THR A 191 44.88 6.72 3.02
CA THR A 191 43.66 6.03 3.46
C THR A 191 43.98 5.01 4.57
N ALA A 192 45.08 4.27 4.44
CA ALA A 192 45.54 3.33 5.46
C ALA A 192 45.91 4.03 6.78
N ARG A 193 46.56 5.20 6.71
CA ARG A 193 46.91 6.01 7.90
C ARG A 193 45.69 6.61 8.59
N GLN A 194 44.70 7.09 7.82
CA GLN A 194 43.45 7.62 8.39
C GLN A 194 42.65 6.56 9.15
N LEU A 195 42.59 5.33 8.62
CA LEU A 195 41.94 4.20 9.30
C LEU A 195 42.67 3.81 10.59
N HIS A 196 44.00 3.78 10.58
CA HIS A 196 44.80 3.52 11.77
C HIS A 196 44.55 4.55 12.88
N ASP A 197 44.53 5.84 12.54
CA ASP A 197 44.30 6.91 13.53
C ASP A 197 42.87 6.91 14.08
N MET A 198 41.87 6.62 13.26
CA MET A 198 40.48 6.47 13.71
C MET A 198 40.31 5.31 14.69
N LEU A 199 40.90 4.15 14.38
CA LEU A 199 40.83 2.98 15.26
C LEU A 199 41.62 3.21 16.57
N GLY A 200 42.76 3.90 16.49
CA GLY A 200 43.55 4.26 17.66
C GLY A 200 42.87 5.25 18.61
N LYS A 201 41.90 6.06 18.15
CA LYS A 201 41.08 6.92 19.02
C LYS A 201 39.98 6.13 19.72
N ILE A 202 39.30 5.25 18.99
CA ILE A 202 38.21 4.42 19.52
C ILE A 202 38.69 3.45 20.61
N ILE A 203 39.92 2.95 20.50
CA ILE A 203 40.51 2.03 21.49
C ILE A 203 40.97 2.76 22.77
N ARG A 204 41.24 4.07 22.72
CA ARG A 204 41.74 4.85 23.88
C ARG A 204 40.65 5.52 24.71
N GLU A 205 39.41 5.54 24.23
CA GLU A 205 38.24 6.10 24.95
C GLU A 205 37.36 5.01 25.61
N ARG A 206 37.93 3.82 25.85
CA ARG A 206 37.33 2.76 26.68
C ARG A 206 38.27 2.33 27.79
#